data_AF-A0A8H6BY71-F1
#
_entry.id   AF-A0A8H6BY71-F1
#
_cell.length_a   1.000
_cell.length_b   1.000
_cell.length_c   1.000
_cell.angle_alpha   90.00
_cell.angle_beta   90.00
_cell.angle_gamma   90.00
#
_symmetry.space_group_name_H-M   'P 1'
#
loop_
_entity.id
_entity.type
_entity.pdbx_description
1 polymer ?
#
loop_
_entity_poly.entity_id
_entity_poly.type
_entity_poly.pdbx_seq_one_letter_code
_entity_poly.pdbx_strand_id
1 'polypeptide(L)'
;MDICFFWVKQLYQIYNRKDPLKEYVKQLKIAPNYNDWKEVAYEVDKLTNMDLWRQNFISKHYDYVLIDERLKLLREARLNQNSQVMMSLLRSGLIRNFAGVAQKRLYLKSYMGTKFKIEEYINEVLNCLDYLNEALNNDNNDELS
;
A
#
# COMPACT_ATOMS: atom_id res chain seq x y z
N MET A 1 11.01 -49.23 -25.16
CA MET A 1 11.53 -47.86 -25.09
C MET A 1 10.33 -46.94 -24.90
N ASP A 2 10.32 -46.11 -23.85
CA ASP A 2 9.69 -44.75 -23.87
C ASP A 2 9.19 -44.23 -22.51
N ILE A 3 9.26 -45.00 -21.43
CA ILE A 3 9.10 -44.40 -20.08
C ILE A 3 10.34 -43.56 -19.75
N CYS A 4 11.54 -44.10 -20.01
CA CYS A 4 12.79 -43.37 -19.79
C CYS A 4 12.90 -42.13 -20.68
N PHE A 5 12.49 -42.20 -21.95
CA PHE A 5 12.49 -41.04 -22.85
C PHE A 5 11.48 -39.97 -22.39
N PHE A 6 10.29 -40.38 -21.94
CA PHE A 6 9.32 -39.48 -21.34
C PHE A 6 9.88 -38.78 -20.10
N TRP A 7 10.46 -39.51 -19.14
CA TRP A 7 11.03 -38.90 -17.94
C TRP A 7 12.29 -38.08 -18.22
N VAL A 8 13.16 -38.48 -19.16
CA VAL A 8 14.32 -37.68 -19.56
C VAL A 8 13.87 -36.39 -20.23
N LYS A 9 12.87 -36.44 -21.12
CA LYS A 9 12.27 -35.25 -21.74
C LYS A 9 11.60 -34.36 -20.69
N GLN A 10 10.85 -34.95 -19.75
CA GLN A 10 10.19 -34.23 -18.66
C GLN A 10 11.21 -33.57 -17.73
N LEU A 11 12.28 -34.28 -17.34
CA LEU A 11 13.37 -33.78 -16.52
C LEU A 11 14.19 -32.71 -17.23
N TYR A 12 14.45 -32.86 -18.52
CA TYR A 12 15.11 -31.84 -19.34
C TYR A 12 14.27 -30.57 -19.45
N GLN A 13 12.95 -30.72 -19.64
CA GLN A 13 12.02 -29.59 -19.62
C GLN A 13 11.96 -28.91 -18.25
N ILE A 14 11.96 -29.67 -17.16
CA ILE A 14 12.00 -29.14 -15.78
C ILE A 14 13.34 -28.42 -15.52
N TYR A 15 14.45 -28.98 -15.98
CA TYR A 15 15.79 -28.39 -15.82
C TYR A 15 15.95 -27.09 -16.62
N ASN A 16 15.40 -27.03 -17.83
CA ASN A 16 15.44 -25.84 -18.69
C ASN A 16 14.29 -24.85 -18.45
N ARG A 17 13.42 -25.08 -17.46
CA ARG A 17 12.40 -24.09 -17.09
C ARG A 17 13.10 -22.86 -16.53
N LYS A 18 12.94 -21.74 -17.23
CA LYS A 18 13.40 -20.45 -16.73
C LYS A 18 12.56 -20.07 -15.52
N ASP A 19 13.23 -19.61 -14.47
CA ASP A 19 12.57 -19.11 -13.27
C ASP A 19 11.85 -17.79 -13.61
N PRO A 20 10.50 -17.77 -13.60
CA PRO A 20 9.73 -16.59 -13.99
C PRO A 20 10.06 -15.39 -13.10
N LEU A 21 10.30 -15.60 -11.80
CA LEU A 21 10.66 -14.52 -10.89
C LEU A 21 11.96 -13.84 -11.31
N LYS A 22 12.97 -14.63 -11.71
CA LYS A 22 14.25 -14.11 -12.19
C LYS A 22 14.10 -13.30 -13.48
N GLU A 23 13.16 -13.66 -14.34
CA GLU A 23 12.87 -12.90 -15.56
C GLU A 23 12.19 -11.57 -15.25
N TYR A 24 11.14 -11.56 -14.42
CA TYR A 24 10.46 -10.34 -14.03
C TYR A 24 11.39 -9.38 -13.25
N VAL A 25 12.25 -9.88 -12.37
CA VAL A 25 13.25 -9.05 -11.67
C VAL A 25 14.25 -8.41 -12.64
N LYS A 26 14.57 -9.07 -13.77
CA LYS A 26 15.39 -8.45 -14.82
C LYS A 26 14.61 -7.37 -15.56
N GLN A 27 13.35 -7.64 -15.93
CA GLN A 27 12.48 -6.67 -16.60
C GLN A 27 12.29 -5.40 -15.76
N LEU A 28 12.14 -5.56 -14.44
CA LEU A 28 11.95 -4.45 -13.50
C LEU A 28 13.15 -3.47 -13.49
N LYS A 29 14.37 -3.96 -13.77
CA LYS A 29 15.58 -3.12 -13.86
C LYS A 29 15.70 -2.35 -15.18
N ILE A 30 15.06 -2.82 -16.25
CA ILE A 30 15.16 -2.25 -17.60
C ILE A 30 13.86 -1.58 -18.06
N ALA A 31 12.85 -1.50 -17.18
CA ALA A 31 11.57 -0.89 -17.49
C ALA A 31 11.74 0.59 -17.89
N PRO A 32 11.20 1.03 -19.05
CA PRO A 32 11.49 2.34 -19.61
C PRO A 32 10.66 3.46 -18.96
N ASN A 33 9.52 3.14 -18.37
CA ASN A 33 8.64 4.09 -17.71
C ASN A 33 7.96 3.48 -16.47
N TYR A 34 7.28 4.32 -15.69
CA TYR A 34 6.63 3.92 -14.44
C TYR A 34 5.50 2.91 -14.65
N ASN A 35 4.70 3.01 -15.72
CA ASN A 35 3.58 2.10 -15.96
C ASN A 35 4.09 0.68 -16.26
N ASP A 36 5.10 0.56 -17.12
CA ASP A 36 5.73 -0.73 -17.42
C ASP A 36 6.40 -1.32 -16.17
N TRP A 37 7.10 -0.46 -15.40
CA TRP A 37 7.68 -0.87 -14.12
C TRP A 37 6.62 -1.38 -13.16
N LYS A 38 5.48 -0.70 -13.09
CA LYS A 38 4.35 -1.04 -12.23
C LYS A 38 3.79 -2.40 -12.64
N GLU A 39 3.46 -2.64 -13.90
CA GLU A 39 2.95 -3.93 -14.35
C GLU A 39 3.89 -5.09 -13.97
N VAL A 40 5.19 -4.94 -14.19
CA VAL A 40 6.19 -5.95 -13.82
C VAL A 40 6.30 -6.12 -12.31
N ALA A 41 6.34 -5.03 -11.54
CA ALA A 41 6.38 -5.05 -10.07
C ALA A 41 5.18 -5.79 -9.47
N TYR A 42 4.00 -5.65 -10.09
CA TYR A 42 2.80 -6.33 -9.65
C TYR A 42 2.92 -7.85 -9.80
N GLU A 43 3.44 -8.31 -10.94
CA GLU A 43 3.69 -9.75 -11.17
C GLU A 43 4.77 -10.30 -10.23
N VAL A 44 5.82 -9.53 -9.92
CA VAL A 44 6.83 -9.93 -8.92
C VAL A 44 6.20 -10.08 -7.54
N ASP A 45 5.39 -9.11 -7.11
CA ASP A 45 4.71 -9.17 -5.82
C ASP A 45 3.75 -10.37 -5.73
N LYS A 46 3.01 -10.66 -6.81
CA LYS A 46 2.11 -11.81 -6.90
C LYS A 46 2.85 -13.15 -6.83
N LEU A 47 3.96 -13.29 -7.57
CA LEU A 47 4.78 -14.50 -7.54
C LEU A 47 5.45 -14.73 -6.17
N THR A 48 5.72 -13.66 -5.43
CA THR A 48 6.34 -13.72 -4.11
C THR A 48 5.34 -13.69 -2.96
N ASN A 49 4.03 -13.67 -3.24
CA ASN A 49 2.93 -13.54 -2.28
C ASN A 49 2.99 -12.24 -1.44
N MET A 50 3.66 -11.21 -1.94
CA MET A 50 3.73 -9.91 -1.28
C MET A 50 2.42 -9.14 -1.40
N ASP A 51 1.60 -9.41 -2.43
CA ASP A 51 0.22 -8.97 -2.53
C ASP A 51 -0.66 -9.53 -1.39
N LEU A 52 -0.55 -10.82 -1.09
CA LEU A 52 -1.23 -11.45 0.04
C LEU A 52 -0.71 -10.91 1.37
N TRP A 53 0.60 -10.64 1.47
CA TRP A 53 1.16 -9.96 2.63
C TRP A 53 0.55 -8.55 2.81
N ARG A 54 0.31 -7.79 1.75
CA ARG A 54 -0.34 -6.46 1.83
C ARG A 54 -1.80 -6.56 2.28
N GLN A 55 -2.52 -7.57 1.79
CA GLN A 55 -3.91 -7.86 2.15
C GLN A 55 -4.08 -8.27 3.61
N ASN A 56 -3.14 -9.06 4.15
CA ASN A 56 -3.17 -9.46 5.54
C ASN A 56 -2.85 -8.27 6.45
N PHE A 57 -3.87 -7.74 7.13
CA PHE A 57 -3.73 -6.61 8.05
C PHE A 57 -3.08 -6.97 9.40
N ILE A 58 -2.94 -8.25 9.74
CA ILE A 58 -2.35 -8.65 11.02
C ILE A 58 -0.82 -8.53 10.94
N SER A 59 -0.24 -7.81 11.89
CA SER A 59 1.21 -7.61 11.97
C SER A 59 1.63 -7.16 13.37
N LYS A 60 2.78 -7.63 13.85
CA LYS A 60 3.42 -7.12 15.08
C LYS A 60 4.13 -5.77 14.89
N HIS A 61 4.10 -5.23 13.68
CA HIS A 61 4.86 -4.04 13.29
C HIS A 61 4.00 -2.78 13.28
N TYR A 62 2.68 -2.90 13.39
CA TYR A 62 1.82 -1.75 13.59
C TYR A 62 0.56 -2.22 14.32
N ASP A 63 -0.11 -1.31 15.00
CA ASP A 63 -1.36 -1.61 15.70
C ASP A 63 -2.54 -1.39 14.75
N TYR A 64 -3.01 -2.46 14.12
CA TYR A 64 -4.11 -2.39 13.17
C TYR A 64 -5.46 -2.08 13.83
N VAL A 65 -5.62 -2.38 15.12
CA VAL A 65 -6.85 -2.09 15.88
C VAL A 65 -6.94 -0.59 16.12
N LEU A 66 -5.84 0.00 16.60
CA LEU A 66 -5.74 1.43 16.82
C LEU A 66 -5.89 2.24 15.52
N ILE A 67 -5.41 1.71 14.39
CA ILE A 67 -5.67 2.30 13.07
C ILE A 67 -7.16 2.28 12.73
N ASP A 68 -7.85 1.15 12.96
CA ASP A 68 -9.27 1.00 12.63
C ASP A 68 -10.15 1.96 13.45
N GLU A 69 -9.87 2.09 14.74
CA GLU A 69 -10.51 3.08 15.62
C GLU A 69 -10.29 4.50 15.12
N ARG A 70 -9.05 4.85 14.76
CA ARG A 70 -8.72 6.18 14.25
C ARG A 70 -9.40 6.47 12.92
N LEU A 71 -9.46 5.48 12.02
CA LEU A 71 -10.14 5.58 10.74
C LEU A 71 -11.62 5.91 10.94
N LYS A 72 -12.31 5.24 11.87
CA LYS A 72 -13.71 5.53 12.20
C LYS A 72 -13.89 6.96 12.70
N LEU A 73 -13.06 7.40 13.65
CA LEU A 73 -13.14 8.76 14.19
C LEU A 73 -12.89 9.84 13.13
N LEU A 74 -11.92 9.63 12.23
CA LEU A 74 -11.66 10.57 11.13
C LEU A 74 -12.84 10.62 10.14
N ARG A 75 -13.38 9.46 9.76
CA ARG A 75 -14.55 9.37 8.88
C ARG A 75 -15.77 10.06 9.49
N GLU A 76 -16.06 9.76 10.74
CA GLU A 76 -17.17 10.39 11.48
C GLU A 76 -17.00 11.89 11.57
N ALA A 77 -15.80 12.38 11.92
CA ALA A 77 -15.53 13.81 11.99
C ALA A 77 -15.70 14.50 10.62
N ARG A 78 -15.24 13.86 9.54
CA ARG A 78 -15.37 14.39 8.17
C ARG A 78 -16.81 14.39 7.68
N LEU A 79 -17.55 13.30 7.88
CA LEU A 79 -18.96 13.19 7.49
C LEU A 79 -19.84 14.17 8.27
N ASN A 80 -19.53 14.40 9.54
CA ASN A 80 -20.20 15.41 10.38
C ASN A 80 -19.65 16.83 10.17
N GLN A 81 -18.74 17.04 9.22
CA GLN A 81 -18.16 18.36 8.90
C GLN A 81 -17.53 19.06 10.12
N ASN A 82 -17.04 18.28 11.08
CA ASN A 82 -16.50 18.80 12.33
C ASN A 82 -14.98 19.05 12.20
N SER A 83 -14.64 20.20 11.63
CA SER A 83 -13.25 20.63 11.36
C SER A 83 -12.38 20.66 12.61
N GLN A 84 -12.93 21.03 13.77
CA GLN A 84 -12.20 21.08 15.03
C GLN A 84 -11.74 19.68 15.48
N VAL A 85 -12.64 18.70 15.40
CA VAL A 85 -12.31 17.29 15.72
C VAL A 85 -11.31 16.73 14.72
N MET A 86 -11.48 16.99 13.42
CA MET A 86 -10.52 16.58 12.39
C MET A 86 -9.12 17.13 12.68
N MET A 87 -8.98 18.43 12.94
CA MET A 87 -7.69 19.06 13.26
C MET A 87 -7.04 18.45 14.51
N SER A 88 -7.82 18.20 15.56
CA SER A 88 -7.33 17.56 16.79
C SER A 88 -6.81 16.14 16.54
N LEU A 89 -7.57 15.34 15.78
CA LEU A 89 -7.19 13.98 15.42
C LEU A 89 -5.93 13.96 14.52
N LEU A 90 -5.85 14.84 13.53
CA LEU A 90 -4.71 14.94 12.62
C LEU A 90 -3.43 15.36 13.36
N ARG A 91 -3.52 16.41 14.19
CA ARG A 91 -2.38 16.92 14.98
C ARG A 91 -1.77 15.83 15.87
N SER A 92 -2.62 15.03 16.52
CA SER A 92 -2.15 13.96 17.41
C SER A 92 -1.55 12.76 16.67
N GLY A 93 -2.05 12.44 15.47
CA GLY A 93 -1.63 11.29 14.68
C GLY A 93 -0.32 11.51 13.90
N LEU A 94 -0.19 12.67 13.25
CA LEU A 94 0.94 12.95 12.35
C LEU A 94 2.27 13.15 13.08
N ILE A 95 2.25 13.65 14.32
CA ILE A 95 3.48 14.01 15.05
C ILE A 95 4.26 12.78 15.57
N ARG A 96 3.60 11.66 15.87
CA ARG A 96 4.18 10.60 16.73
C ARG A 96 4.35 9.22 16.10
N ASN A 97 4.35 9.10 14.77
CA ASN A 97 4.33 7.78 14.12
C ASN A 97 3.19 6.91 14.71
N PHE A 98 1.96 7.42 14.59
CA PHE A 98 0.77 6.81 15.16
C PHE A 98 0.65 5.31 14.81
N ALA A 99 0.35 4.48 15.80
CA ALA A 99 0.23 3.03 15.65
C ALA A 99 1.43 2.31 14.99
N GLY A 100 2.58 2.98 14.83
CA GLY A 100 3.75 2.42 14.14
C GLY A 100 3.64 2.40 12.61
N VAL A 101 2.74 3.17 12.00
CA VAL A 101 2.50 3.15 10.54
C VAL A 101 3.75 3.51 9.72
N ALA A 102 4.62 4.39 10.22
CA ALA A 102 5.82 4.87 9.54
C ALA A 102 7.05 3.96 9.74
N GLN A 103 6.88 2.72 10.21
CA GLN A 103 8.00 1.80 10.37
C GLN A 103 8.56 1.35 9.02
N LYS A 104 9.84 1.66 8.76
CA LYS A 104 10.57 1.38 7.51
C LYS A 104 10.34 -0.03 6.94
N ARG A 105 10.35 -1.07 7.78
CA ARG A 105 10.17 -2.47 7.37
C ARG A 105 8.85 -2.77 6.66
N LEU A 106 7.82 -1.95 6.89
CA LEU A 106 6.52 -2.10 6.22
C LEU A 106 6.58 -1.62 4.76
N TYR A 107 7.52 -0.75 4.42
CA TYR A 107 7.64 -0.16 3.07
C TYR A 107 8.71 -0.82 2.20
N LEU A 108 9.38 -1.87 2.70
CA LEU A 108 10.46 -2.56 1.99
C LEU A 108 10.10 -3.98 1.54
N LYS A 109 8.87 -4.42 1.82
CA LYS A 109 8.46 -5.82 1.58
C LYS A 109 7.82 -6.05 0.22
N SER A 110 7.10 -5.08 -0.31
CA SER A 110 6.42 -5.15 -1.59
C SER A 110 6.88 -3.99 -2.46
N TYR A 111 6.89 -4.20 -3.77
CA TYR A 111 7.15 -3.14 -4.73
C TYR A 111 5.97 -2.17 -4.86
N MET A 112 4.74 -2.69 -4.83
CA MET A 112 3.51 -1.93 -5.06
C MET A 112 3.05 -1.06 -3.89
N GLY A 113 3.69 -1.17 -2.72
CA GLY A 113 3.38 -0.35 -1.57
C GLY A 113 3.52 -1.08 -0.24
N THR A 114 2.70 -0.68 0.72
CA THR A 114 2.71 -1.21 2.09
C THR A 114 1.40 -1.94 2.38
N LYS A 115 1.14 -2.23 3.65
CA LYS A 115 -0.11 -2.85 4.10
C LYS A 115 -1.32 -2.02 3.66
N PHE A 116 -2.34 -2.66 3.10
CA PHE A 116 -3.56 -1.96 2.65
C PHE A 116 -4.27 -1.20 3.77
N LYS A 117 -4.24 -1.71 5.00
CA LYS A 117 -4.81 -1.01 6.17
C LYS A 117 -4.10 0.32 6.48
N ILE A 118 -2.80 0.40 6.22
CA ILE A 118 -2.03 1.64 6.37
C ILE A 118 -2.37 2.61 5.23
N GLU A 119 -2.50 2.10 4.00
CA GLU A 119 -2.90 2.91 2.85
C GLU A 119 -4.31 3.48 3.02
N GLU A 120 -5.27 2.68 3.54
CA GLU A 120 -6.61 3.13 3.89
C GLU A 120 -6.59 4.29 4.89
N TYR A 121 -5.77 4.17 5.94
CA TYR A 121 -5.58 5.23 6.93
C TYR A 121 -5.01 6.51 6.33
N ILE A 122 -3.95 6.40 5.52
CA ILE A 122 -3.33 7.54 4.85
C ILE A 122 -4.33 8.22 3.92
N ASN A 123 -5.12 7.45 3.16
CA ASN A 123 -6.14 8.00 2.27
C ASN A 123 -7.22 8.77 3.03
N GLU A 124 -7.69 8.26 4.19
CA GLU A 124 -8.65 9.00 5.00
C GLU A 124 -8.05 10.29 5.57
N VAL A 125 -6.78 10.25 6.00
CA VAL A 125 -6.06 11.45 6.43
C VAL A 125 -5.98 12.49 5.30
N LEU A 126 -5.67 12.07 4.07
CA LEU A 126 -5.66 12.96 2.90
C LEU A 126 -7.06 13.54 2.64
N ASN A 127 -8.11 12.73 2.66
CA ASN A 127 -9.50 13.20 2.50
C ASN A 127 -9.88 14.25 3.55
N CYS A 128 -9.45 14.08 4.81
CA CYS A 128 -9.67 15.08 5.85
C CYS A 128 -8.89 16.37 5.58
N LEU A 129 -7.65 16.28 5.10
CA LEU A 129 -6.83 17.45 4.76
C LEU A 129 -7.42 18.23 3.57
N ASP A 130 -7.86 17.52 2.53
CA ASP A 130 -8.51 18.12 1.36
C ASP A 130 -9.78 18.86 1.77
N TYR A 131 -10.62 18.23 2.60
CA TYR A 131 -11.82 18.87 3.15
C TYR A 131 -11.50 20.15 3.94
N LEU A 132 -10.49 20.11 4.83
CA LEU A 132 -10.09 21.27 5.61
C LEU A 132 -9.54 22.40 4.72
N ASN A 133 -8.79 22.05 3.68
CA ASN A 133 -8.28 23.02 2.72
C ASN A 133 -9.42 23.69 1.95
N GLU A 134 -10.41 22.94 1.49
CA GLU A 134 -11.61 23.49 0.84
C GLU A 134 -12.38 24.43 1.79
N ALA A 135 -12.60 24.02 3.04
CA ALA A 135 -13.28 24.84 4.04
C ALA A 135 -12.56 26.17 4.28
N LEU A 136 -11.23 26.15 4.44
CA LEU A 136 -10.43 27.36 4.64
C LEU A 136 -10.46 28.31 3.43
N ASN A 137 -10.46 27.77 2.21
CA ASN A 137 -10.53 28.59 1.00
C ASN A 137 -11.90 29.26 0.83
N ASN A 138 -12.98 28.60 1.27
CA ASN A 138 -14.32 29.19 1.24
C ASN A 138 -14.45 30.33 2.26
N ASP A 139 -13.98 30.14 3.50
CA ASP A 139 -13.99 31.20 4.53
C ASP A 139 -13.23 32.45 4.06
N ASN A 140 -12.07 32.28 3.41
CA ASN A 140 -11.28 33.41 2.88
C ASN A 140 -11.99 34.17 1.76
N ASN A 141 -12.83 33.50 0.96
CA ASN A 141 -13.58 34.14 -0.12
C ASN A 141 -14.78 34.94 0.43
N ASP A 142 -15.42 34.45 1.49
CA ASP A 142 -16.52 35.13 2.16
C ASP A 142 -16.05 36.40 2.92
N GLU A 143 -14.80 36.45 3.37
CA GLU A 143 -14.20 37.66 3.98
C GLU A 143 -13.78 38.73 2.96
N LEU A 144 -13.62 38.36 1.68
CA LEU A 144 -13.21 39.25 0.58
C LEU A 144 -14.39 39.78 -0.25
N SER A 145 -15.61 39.27 -0.01
CA SER A 145 -16.87 39.69 -0.65
C SER A 145 -17.69 40.64 0.22
#